data_AF-A0A3M2BBV5-F1
#
_entry.id   AF-A0A3M2BBV5-F1
#
_cell.length_a   1.000
_cell.length_b   1.000
_cell.length_c   1.000
_cell.angle_alpha   90.00
_cell.angle_beta   90.00
_cell.angle_gamma   90.00
#
_symmetry.space_group_name_H-M   'P 1'
#
loop_
_entity.id
_entity.type
_entity.pdbx_description
1 polymer ?
#
loop_
_entity_poly.entity_id
_entity_poly.type
_entity_poly.pdbx_seq_one_letter_code
_entity_poly.pdbx_strand_id
1 'polypeptide(L)'
;MSERHRAGTDSGEEGAGRYRYAPEGALPRPRWIGRGVRLLLGLWCLSLAAQIVTGADGIVWEGALAHSRAWWFVIAIALYVFPDVLNIGWGIRIPRRRLLGVLAAVGAAAAGAGWLVAGSPVAWPLGGLVWAWTLYTFGHLGAAFVVATLLATPGCEMRSLPELWARLRGRPTREHYCPGFISAIDRLEARLLGGPRG
;
A
#
# COMPACT_ATOMS: atom_id res chain seq x y z
N MET A 1 16.81 19.27 42.71
CA MET A 1 15.47 19.11 42.13
C MET A 1 15.65 18.85 40.63
N SER A 2 15.93 17.63 40.19
CA SER A 2 15.08 16.41 40.19
C SER A 2 14.08 16.41 39.02
N GLU A 3 14.37 15.51 38.07
CA GLU A 3 13.42 14.60 37.43
C GLU A 3 12.41 15.10 36.39
N ARG A 4 12.70 14.82 35.11
CA ARG A 4 12.06 13.76 34.27
C ARG A 4 12.14 14.10 32.79
N HIS A 5 13.32 13.86 32.21
CA HIS A 5 13.37 13.40 30.83
C HIS A 5 12.66 12.03 30.78
N ARG A 6 11.40 12.03 30.36
CA ARG A 6 10.74 10.81 29.86
C ARG A 6 11.38 10.46 28.52
N ALA A 7 12.58 9.88 28.58
CA ALA A 7 13.02 8.94 27.57
C ALA A 7 12.07 7.75 27.69
N GLY A 8 11.01 7.76 26.88
CA GLY A 8 10.13 6.63 26.71
C GLY A 8 10.97 5.47 26.18
N THR A 9 11.23 4.54 27.09
CA THR A 9 11.70 3.19 26.83
C THR A 9 10.75 2.51 25.84
N ASP A 10 11.08 2.57 24.55
CA ASP A 10 10.49 1.70 23.51
C ASP A 10 11.37 0.44 23.37
N SER A 11 11.84 -0.08 24.51
CA SER A 11 12.62 -1.31 24.66
C SER A 11 11.72 -2.37 25.28
N GLY A 12 11.06 -3.16 24.44
CA GLY A 12 10.33 -4.34 24.91
C GLY A 12 8.99 -4.53 24.21
N GLU A 13 9.05 -4.88 22.92
CA GLU A 13 8.20 -5.97 22.42
C GLU A 13 8.79 -6.46 21.11
N GLU A 14 9.45 -7.62 21.20
CA GLU A 14 9.70 -8.55 20.08
C GLU A 14 8.35 -9.04 19.53
N GLY A 15 7.57 -8.13 18.95
CA GLY A 15 6.54 -8.51 18.03
C GLY A 15 7.23 -8.93 16.74
N ALA A 16 7.14 -10.21 16.38
CA ALA A 16 7.45 -10.76 15.06
C ALA A 16 6.50 -10.17 13.97
N GLY A 17 6.44 -8.84 13.89
CA GLY A 17 5.57 -8.07 13.04
C GLY A 17 6.38 -7.47 11.91
N ARG A 18 5.89 -7.66 10.69
CA ARG A 18 6.43 -7.15 9.41
C ARG A 18 6.61 -5.61 9.36
N TYR A 19 6.29 -4.89 10.44
CA TYR A 19 6.18 -3.44 10.51
C TYR A 19 7.22 -2.85 11.49
N ARG A 20 8.48 -2.74 11.07
CA ARG A 20 9.56 -2.12 11.86
C ARG A 20 9.69 -0.63 11.54
N TYR A 21 9.71 0.20 12.58
CA TYR A 21 9.91 1.64 12.46
C TYR A 21 11.35 2.01 12.79
N ALA A 22 11.88 3.02 12.12
CA ALA A 22 13.19 3.60 12.39
C ALA A 22 13.05 5.07 12.81
N PRO A 23 13.98 5.62 13.60
CA PRO A 23 14.06 7.05 13.83
C PRO A 23 14.33 7.80 12.51
N GLU A 24 14.00 9.09 12.49
CA GLU A 24 14.22 9.94 11.33
C GLU A 24 15.72 10.03 10.97
N GLY A 25 16.05 9.92 9.68
CA GLY A 25 17.42 9.90 9.18
C GLY A 25 18.14 8.55 9.28
N ALA A 26 17.48 7.50 9.78
CA ALA A 26 18.10 6.18 9.92
C ALA A 26 18.21 5.42 8.59
N LEU A 27 17.33 5.70 7.63
CA LEU A 27 17.29 5.03 6.34
C LEU A 27 17.91 5.88 5.23
N PRO A 28 18.66 5.27 4.30
CA PRO A 28 19.22 6.00 3.16
C PRO A 28 18.09 6.54 2.29
N ARG A 29 18.17 7.83 1.94
CA ARG A 29 17.22 8.45 1.03
C ARG A 29 17.44 7.94 -0.40
N PRO A 30 16.36 7.68 -1.16
CA PRO A 30 16.47 7.28 -2.55
C PRO A 30 17.07 8.40 -3.40
N ARG A 31 18.07 8.05 -4.23
CA ARG A 31 18.63 8.97 -5.22
C ARG A 31 17.89 8.75 -6.54
N TRP A 32 18.52 9.03 -7.67
CA TRP A 32 17.82 9.14 -8.95
C TRP A 32 17.32 7.77 -9.46
N ILE A 33 18.04 6.67 -9.22
CA ILE A 33 17.59 5.32 -9.61
C ILE A 33 16.39 4.91 -8.75
N GLY A 34 16.52 5.04 -7.43
CA GLY A 34 15.45 4.71 -6.50
C GLY A 34 14.18 5.52 -6.77
N ARG A 35 14.30 6.81 -7.12
CA ARG A 35 13.18 7.66 -7.53
C ARG A 35 12.59 7.24 -8.88
N GLY A 36 13.43 6.94 -9.88
CA GLY A 36 12.98 6.46 -11.19
C GLY A 36 12.15 5.19 -11.09
N VAL A 37 12.61 4.19 -10.32
CA VAL A 37 11.88 2.93 -10.09
C VAL A 37 10.52 3.18 -9.44
N ARG A 38 10.47 4.03 -8.41
CA ARG A 38 9.21 4.41 -7.73
C ARG A 38 8.25 5.12 -8.67
N LEU A 39 8.75 6.06 -9.48
CA LEU A 39 7.92 6.77 -10.44
C LEU A 39 7.31 5.81 -11.46
N LEU A 40 8.10 4.89 -12.01
CA LEU A 40 7.63 3.89 -12.96
C LEU A 40 6.56 2.98 -12.33
N LEU A 41 6.80 2.48 -11.11
CA LEU A 41 5.83 1.67 -10.37
C LEU A 41 4.55 2.45 -10.06
N GLY A 42 4.68 3.72 -9.67
CA GLY A 42 3.56 4.61 -9.40
C GLY A 42 2.70 4.87 -10.63
N LEU A 43 3.33 5.23 -11.75
CA LEU A 43 2.66 5.43 -13.03
C LEU A 43 2.01 4.14 -13.55
N TRP A 44 2.66 2.98 -13.37
CA TRP A 44 2.07 1.70 -13.71
C TRP A 44 0.82 1.39 -12.88
N CYS A 45 0.87 1.60 -11.55
CA CYS A 45 -0.29 1.43 -10.67
C CYS A 45 -1.42 2.41 -11.01
N LEU A 46 -1.10 3.67 -11.34
CA LEU A 46 -2.09 4.66 -11.77
C LEU A 46 -2.70 4.32 -13.14
N SER A 47 -1.91 3.77 -14.05
CA SER A 47 -2.41 3.26 -15.33
C SER A 47 -3.38 2.09 -15.12
N LEU A 48 -3.07 1.16 -14.21
CA LEU A 48 -3.99 0.09 -13.83
C LEU A 48 -5.27 0.65 -13.20
N ALA A 49 -5.16 1.63 -12.30
CA ALA A 49 -6.32 2.30 -11.72
C ALA A 49 -7.18 2.99 -12.80
N ALA A 50 -6.57 3.66 -13.77
CA ALA A 50 -7.27 4.25 -14.90
C ALA A 50 -8.00 3.19 -15.75
N GLN A 51 -7.35 2.05 -16.02
CA GLN A 51 -7.98 0.92 -16.72
C GLN A 51 -9.16 0.34 -15.93
N ILE A 52 -9.08 0.29 -14.60
CA ILE A 52 -10.20 -0.13 -13.73
C ILE A 52 -11.36 0.87 -13.82
N VAL A 53 -11.09 2.17 -13.88
CA VAL A 53 -12.12 3.21 -14.06
C VAL A 53 -12.78 3.07 -15.43
N THR A 54 -12.00 2.97 -16.51
CA THR A 54 -12.55 2.88 -17.87
C THR A 54 -13.19 1.52 -18.16
N GLY A 55 -12.80 0.47 -17.44
CA GLY A 55 -13.38 -0.88 -17.53
C GLY A 55 -14.50 -1.15 -16.52
N ALA A 56 -15.02 -0.11 -15.86
CA ALA A 56 -16.02 -0.26 -14.80
C ALA A 56 -17.26 -1.04 -15.27
N ASP A 57 -17.78 -0.73 -16.45
CA ASP A 57 -18.99 -1.38 -16.96
C ASP A 57 -18.78 -2.89 -17.17
N GLY A 58 -17.63 -3.27 -17.72
CA GLY A 58 -17.27 -4.68 -17.89
C GLY A 58 -17.15 -5.44 -16.57
N ILE A 59 -16.53 -4.82 -15.55
CA ILE A 59 -16.29 -5.45 -14.24
C ILE A 59 -17.59 -5.54 -13.42
N VAL A 60 -18.40 -4.48 -13.44
CA VAL A 60 -19.59 -4.34 -12.60
C VAL A 60 -20.81 -5.00 -13.25
N TRP A 61 -21.06 -4.78 -14.54
CA TRP A 61 -22.33 -5.18 -15.16
C TRP A 61 -22.19 -6.40 -16.08
N GLU A 62 -21.11 -6.51 -16.84
CA GLU A 62 -20.97 -7.54 -17.89
C GLU A 62 -20.35 -8.86 -17.40
N GLY A 63 -19.98 -8.94 -16.11
CA GLY A 63 -19.40 -10.16 -15.55
C GLY A 63 -18.02 -10.48 -16.15
N ALA A 64 -17.21 -9.46 -16.50
CA ALA A 64 -15.85 -9.66 -17.02
C ALA A 64 -14.95 -10.50 -16.10
N LEU A 65 -15.25 -10.51 -14.79
CA LEU A 65 -14.61 -11.36 -13.79
C LEU A 65 -14.73 -12.86 -14.10
N ALA A 66 -15.84 -13.29 -14.72
CA ALA A 66 -16.05 -14.70 -15.06
C ALA A 66 -15.22 -15.16 -16.27
N HIS A 67 -14.87 -14.24 -17.18
CA HIS A 67 -14.33 -14.59 -18.50
C HIS A 67 -12.84 -14.22 -18.69
N SER A 68 -12.30 -13.29 -17.90
CA SER A 68 -10.94 -12.79 -18.08
C SER A 68 -9.97 -13.34 -17.03
N ARG A 69 -9.01 -14.15 -17.46
CA ARG A 69 -7.90 -14.62 -16.60
C ARG A 69 -7.03 -13.46 -16.10
N ALA A 70 -6.87 -12.40 -16.89
CA ALA A 70 -6.06 -11.25 -16.54
C ALA A 70 -6.59 -10.54 -15.27
N TRP A 71 -7.93 -10.43 -15.13
CA TRP A 71 -8.55 -9.83 -13.95
C TRP A 71 -8.25 -10.61 -12.67
N TRP A 72 -8.18 -11.93 -12.73
CA TRP A 72 -7.81 -12.76 -11.58
C TRP A 72 -6.38 -12.51 -11.10
N PHE A 73 -5.43 -12.26 -12.02
CA PHE A 73 -4.07 -11.86 -11.64
C PHE A 73 -4.05 -10.50 -10.94
N VAL A 74 -4.79 -9.52 -11.46
CA VAL A 74 -4.91 -8.18 -10.85
C VAL A 74 -5.52 -8.28 -9.45
N ILE A 75 -6.58 -9.07 -9.29
CA ILE A 75 -7.24 -9.34 -8.01
C ILE A 75 -6.29 -10.03 -7.03
N ALA A 76 -5.52 -11.03 -7.47
CA ALA A 76 -4.58 -11.73 -6.61
C ALA A 76 -3.46 -10.80 -6.11
N ILE A 77 -2.95 -9.92 -6.97
CA ILE A 77 -1.98 -8.89 -6.59
C ILE A 77 -2.62 -7.91 -5.59
N ALA A 78 -3.82 -7.39 -5.88
CA ALA A 78 -4.53 -6.52 -4.96
C ALA A 78 -4.75 -7.19 -3.60
N LEU A 79 -5.14 -8.47 -3.57
CA LEU A 79 -5.35 -9.25 -2.35
C LEU A 79 -4.07 -9.39 -1.53
N TYR A 80 -2.95 -9.62 -2.22
CA TYR A 80 -1.65 -9.75 -1.58
C TYR A 80 -1.18 -8.44 -0.94
N VAL A 81 -1.38 -7.30 -1.63
CA VAL A 81 -0.82 -6.00 -1.27
C VAL A 81 -1.77 -5.17 -0.38
N PHE A 82 -3.08 -5.41 -0.44
CA PHE A 82 -4.11 -4.65 0.26
C PHE A 82 -3.89 -4.49 1.78
N PRO A 83 -3.53 -5.54 2.54
CA PRO A 83 -3.27 -5.39 3.97
C PRO A 83 -2.16 -4.39 4.28
N ASP A 84 -1.14 -4.34 3.43
CA ASP A 84 -0.01 -3.42 3.58
C ASP A 84 -0.41 -2.00 3.16
N VAL A 85 -1.21 -1.84 2.10
CA VAL A 85 -1.82 -0.55 1.72
C VAL A 85 -2.63 0.05 2.87
N LEU A 86 -3.50 -0.74 3.50
CA LEU A 86 -4.32 -0.24 4.61
C LEU A 86 -3.48 0.08 5.86
N ASN A 87 -2.66 -0.88 6.30
CA ASN A 87 -1.92 -0.71 7.55
C ASN A 87 -0.86 0.39 7.45
N ILE A 88 -0.10 0.42 6.35
CA ILE A 88 0.98 1.39 6.17
C ILE A 88 0.41 2.73 5.71
N GLY A 89 -0.54 2.74 4.78
CA GLY A 89 -1.14 3.95 4.22
C GLY A 89 -1.94 4.76 5.24
N TRP A 90 -2.54 4.12 6.24
CA TRP A 90 -3.26 4.82 7.33
C TRP A 90 -2.52 4.80 8.67
N GLY A 91 -1.38 4.11 8.76
CA GLY A 91 -0.65 3.92 10.01
C GLY A 91 -1.42 3.09 11.05
N ILE A 92 -2.37 2.26 10.62
CA ILE A 92 -3.15 1.37 11.49
C ILE A 92 -2.43 0.01 11.59
N ARG A 93 -2.61 -0.70 12.71
CA ARG A 93 -2.00 -2.01 12.94
C ARG A 93 -3.07 -3.10 13.08
N ILE A 94 -3.68 -3.49 11.96
CA ILE A 94 -4.64 -4.61 11.93
C ILE A 94 -3.91 -5.87 11.45
N PRO A 95 -4.02 -7.02 12.16
CA PRO A 95 -3.42 -8.26 11.71
C PRO A 95 -3.90 -8.64 10.30
N ARG A 96 -2.98 -9.02 9.41
CA ARG A 96 -3.26 -9.40 8.01
C ARG A 96 -4.42 -10.41 7.90
N ARG A 97 -4.41 -11.44 8.75
CA ARG A 97 -5.48 -12.47 8.80
C ARG A 97 -6.87 -11.87 9.05
N ARG A 98 -6.96 -10.82 9.86
CA ARG A 98 -8.23 -10.16 10.18
C ARG A 98 -8.71 -9.31 9.00
N LEU A 99 -7.82 -8.56 8.35
CA LEU A 99 -8.16 -7.80 7.14
C LEU A 99 -8.63 -8.71 6.01
N LEU A 100 -7.89 -9.80 5.76
CA LEU A 100 -8.26 -10.78 4.74
C LEU A 100 -9.55 -11.51 5.11
N GLY A 101 -9.76 -11.83 6.39
CA GLY A 101 -11.00 -12.43 6.87
C GLY A 101 -12.22 -11.52 6.68
N VAL A 102 -12.09 -10.22 7.00
CA VAL A 102 -13.14 -9.22 6.77
C VAL A 102 -13.43 -9.09 5.26
N LEU A 103 -12.39 -8.97 4.44
CA LEU A 103 -12.55 -8.88 2.99
C LEU A 103 -13.21 -10.13 2.41
N ALA A 104 -12.83 -11.32 2.87
CA ALA A 104 -13.45 -12.58 2.46
C ALA A 104 -14.93 -12.66 2.90
N ALA A 105 -15.25 -12.23 4.12
CA ALA A 105 -16.63 -12.21 4.60
C ALA A 105 -17.51 -11.24 3.80
N VAL A 106 -17.01 -10.03 3.52
CA VAL A 106 -17.71 -9.03 2.70
C VAL A 106 -17.85 -9.52 1.25
N GLY A 107 -16.81 -10.15 0.70
CA GLY A 107 -16.84 -10.77 -0.62
C GLY A 107 -17.86 -11.90 -0.72
N ALA A 108 -17.91 -12.79 0.27
CA ALA A 108 -18.90 -13.87 0.34
C ALA A 108 -20.33 -13.33 0.46
N ALA A 109 -20.54 -12.29 1.26
CA ALA A 109 -21.84 -11.61 1.36
C ALA A 109 -22.27 -10.98 0.02
N ALA A 110 -21.34 -10.31 -0.68
CA ALA A 110 -21.60 -9.72 -1.99
C ALA A 110 -21.90 -10.80 -3.05
N ALA A 111 -21.17 -11.92 -3.03
CA ALA A 111 -21.43 -13.05 -3.91
C ALA A 111 -22.82 -13.68 -3.63
N GLY A 112 -23.17 -13.85 -2.36
CA GLY A 112 -24.50 -14.31 -1.95
C GLY A 112 -25.62 -13.37 -2.40
N ALA A 113 -25.43 -12.06 -2.25
CA ALA A 113 -26.37 -11.07 -2.77
C ALA A 113 -26.50 -11.15 -4.30
N GLY A 114 -25.39 -11.35 -5.02
CA GLY A 114 -25.40 -11.57 -6.47
C GLY A 114 -26.21 -12.80 -6.86
N TRP A 115 -26.07 -13.90 -6.12
CA TRP A 115 -26.85 -15.12 -6.33
C TRP A 115 -28.36 -14.88 -6.16
N LEU A 116 -28.75 -14.16 -5.11
CA LEU A 116 -30.16 -13.86 -4.84
C LEU A 116 -30.80 -12.93 -5.86
N VAL A 117 -30.04 -11.96 -6.39
CA VAL A 117 -30.58 -10.92 -7.29
C VAL A 117 -30.52 -11.32 -8.76
N ALA A 118 -29.45 -12.02 -9.18
CA ALA A 118 -29.16 -12.29 -10.58
C ALA A 118 -28.90 -13.76 -10.89
N GLY A 119 -29.01 -14.67 -9.92
CA GLY A 119 -28.74 -16.10 -10.09
C GLY A 119 -27.27 -16.44 -10.33
N SER A 120 -26.35 -15.50 -10.10
CA SER A 120 -24.91 -15.67 -10.32
C SER A 120 -24.10 -15.05 -9.19
N PRO A 121 -23.07 -15.74 -8.65
CA PRO A 121 -22.26 -15.19 -7.55
C PRO A 121 -21.30 -14.10 -8.04
N VAL A 122 -21.11 -13.98 -9.36
CA VAL A 122 -20.22 -13.01 -10.00
C VAL A 122 -21.02 -11.86 -10.63
N ALA A 123 -22.22 -11.60 -10.11
CA ALA A 123 -23.05 -10.49 -10.53
C ALA A 123 -22.56 -9.14 -9.97
N TRP A 124 -23.28 -8.07 -10.30
CA TRP A 124 -22.91 -6.69 -9.98
C TRP A 124 -22.58 -6.38 -8.51
N PRO A 125 -23.15 -7.04 -7.47
CA PRO A 125 -22.74 -6.72 -6.11
C PRO A 125 -21.28 -7.10 -5.84
N LEU A 126 -20.84 -8.27 -6.29
CA LEU A 126 -19.45 -8.68 -6.20
C LEU A 126 -18.57 -7.88 -7.16
N GLY A 127 -19.05 -7.64 -8.39
CA GLY A 127 -18.36 -6.83 -9.39
C GLY A 127 -18.05 -5.41 -8.88
N GLY A 128 -19.04 -4.73 -8.31
CA GLY A 128 -18.90 -3.41 -7.71
C GLY A 128 -17.93 -3.39 -6.51
N LEU A 129 -18.01 -4.41 -5.64
CA LEU A 129 -17.06 -4.55 -4.53
C LEU A 129 -15.62 -4.70 -5.04
N VAL A 130 -15.39 -5.62 -5.99
CA VAL A 130 -14.07 -5.88 -6.57
C VAL A 130 -13.55 -4.64 -7.30
N TRP A 131 -14.40 -3.97 -8.06
CA TRP A 131 -14.06 -2.71 -8.75
C TRP A 131 -13.60 -1.64 -7.76
N ALA A 132 -14.41 -1.33 -6.75
CA ALA A 132 -14.09 -0.28 -5.77
C ALA A 132 -12.83 -0.62 -4.97
N TRP A 133 -12.69 -1.89 -4.55
CA TRP A 133 -11.56 -2.36 -3.76
C TRP A 133 -10.24 -2.38 -4.55
N THR A 134 -10.25 -2.84 -5.81
CA THR A 134 -9.05 -2.83 -6.67
C THR A 134 -8.67 -1.40 -7.05
N LEU A 135 -9.65 -0.55 -7.40
CA LEU A 135 -9.43 0.87 -7.66
C LEU A 135 -8.78 1.57 -6.47
N TYR A 136 -9.30 1.33 -5.27
CA TYR A 136 -8.72 1.86 -4.04
C TYR A 136 -7.28 1.38 -3.85
N THR A 137 -7.03 0.08 -4.00
CA THR A 137 -5.71 -0.51 -3.74
C THR A 137 -4.65 0.04 -4.69
N PHE A 138 -4.90 0.02 -6.01
CA PHE A 138 -3.95 0.49 -7.00
C PHE A 138 -3.88 2.01 -7.08
N GLY A 139 -5.00 2.71 -6.90
CA GLY A 139 -5.05 4.17 -6.87
C GLY A 139 -4.26 4.74 -5.69
N HIS A 140 -4.48 4.20 -4.48
CA HIS A 140 -3.73 4.61 -3.29
C HIS A 140 -2.25 4.29 -3.42
N LEU A 141 -1.91 3.09 -3.91
CA LEU A 141 -0.52 2.68 -4.11
C LEU A 141 0.20 3.55 -5.14
N GLY A 142 -0.45 3.81 -6.28
CA GLY A 142 0.08 4.67 -7.33
C GLY A 142 0.34 6.08 -6.86
N ALA A 143 -0.64 6.69 -6.18
CA ALA A 143 -0.48 8.02 -5.58
C ALA A 143 0.66 8.05 -4.55
N ALA A 144 0.75 7.04 -3.69
CA ALA A 144 1.81 6.95 -2.68
C ALA A 144 3.21 6.85 -3.31
N PHE A 145 3.39 6.10 -4.39
CA PHE A 145 4.67 6.02 -5.10
C PHE A 145 5.07 7.33 -5.78
N VAL A 146 4.12 8.05 -6.38
CA VAL A 146 4.37 9.36 -6.97
C VAL A 146 4.80 10.35 -5.89
N VAL A 147 4.08 10.42 -4.77
CA VAL A 147 4.44 11.29 -3.64
C VAL A 147 5.79 10.91 -3.05
N ALA A 148 6.08 9.61 -2.89
CA ALA A 148 7.38 9.12 -2.40
C ALA A 148 8.54 9.55 -3.33
N THR A 149 8.29 9.58 -4.64
CA THR A 149 9.27 10.04 -5.63
C THR A 149 9.57 11.54 -5.45
N LEU A 150 8.53 12.36 -5.28
CA LEU A 150 8.66 13.81 -5.11
C LEU A 150 9.34 14.17 -3.78
N LEU A 151 8.99 13.48 -2.70
CA LEU A 151 9.53 13.75 -1.36
C LEU A 151 10.86 13.06 -1.08
N ALA A 152 11.29 12.15 -1.95
CA ALA A 152 12.41 11.24 -1.70
C ALA A 152 12.26 10.50 -0.36
N THR A 153 11.05 10.01 -0.08
CA THR A 153 10.71 9.30 1.15
C THR A 153 11.63 8.10 1.32
N PRO A 154 12.43 8.04 2.40
CA PRO A 154 13.25 6.87 2.68
C PRO A 154 12.41 5.72 3.23
N GLY A 155 12.80 4.50 2.89
CA GLY A 155 12.15 3.30 3.43
C GLY A 155 10.92 2.87 2.65
N CYS A 156 9.72 3.14 3.16
CA CYS A 156 8.47 2.60 2.63
C CYS A 156 7.54 3.66 2.04
N GLU A 157 7.25 3.49 0.76
CA GLU A 157 6.63 4.47 -0.13
C GLU A 157 5.14 4.60 0.16
N MET A 158 4.50 3.53 0.65
CA MET A 158 3.12 3.58 1.11
C MET A 158 2.91 4.54 2.29
N ARG A 159 3.98 4.95 3.00
CA ARG A 159 3.92 5.92 4.10
C ARG A 159 4.06 7.37 3.63
N SER A 160 4.38 7.60 2.37
CA SER A 160 4.63 8.95 1.84
C SER A 160 3.42 9.88 1.99
N LEU A 161 2.19 9.33 1.94
CA LEU A 161 0.96 10.09 2.14
C LEU A 161 0.79 10.56 3.60
N PRO A 162 0.84 9.68 4.62
CA PRO A 162 0.92 10.11 6.02
C PRO A 162 2.10 11.04 6.32
N GLU A 163 3.25 10.81 5.69
CA GLU A 163 4.44 11.64 5.86
C GLU A 163 4.20 13.05 5.31
N LEU A 164 3.66 13.18 4.09
CA LEU A 164 3.26 14.46 3.51
C LEU A 164 2.28 15.18 4.43
N TRP A 165 1.25 14.48 4.91
CA TRP A 165 0.25 15.04 5.81
C TRP A 165 0.81 15.45 7.19
N ALA A 166 1.85 14.76 7.68
CA ALA A 166 2.54 15.13 8.91
C ALA A 166 3.48 16.34 8.70
N ARG A 167 4.21 16.38 7.59
CA ARG A 167 5.05 17.53 7.19
C ARG A 167 4.22 18.80 7.02
N LEU A 168 3.06 18.71 6.36
CA LEU A 168 2.10 19.81 6.23
C LEU A 168 1.58 20.32 7.58
N ARG A 169 1.59 19.48 8.62
CA ARG A 169 1.18 19.83 10.00
C ARG A 169 2.36 20.11 10.94
N GLY A 170 3.60 20.19 10.43
CA GLY A 170 4.80 20.44 11.22
C GLY A 170 5.13 19.37 12.26
N ARG A 171 4.73 18.10 12.03
CA ARG A 171 4.99 16.99 12.96
C ARG A 171 6.16 16.12 12.48
N PRO A 172 7.05 15.64 13.38
CA PRO A 172 8.13 14.72 13.01
C PRO A 172 7.57 13.37 12.59
N THR A 173 8.23 12.72 11.62
CA THR A 173 7.77 11.47 11.02
C THR A 173 8.78 10.35 11.23
N ARG A 174 8.36 9.29 11.94
CA ARG A 174 9.14 8.05 12.01
C ARG A 174 9.24 7.41 10.62
N GLU A 175 10.41 6.88 10.29
CA GLU A 175 10.67 6.13 9.07
C GLU A 175 10.20 4.67 9.21
N HIS A 176 10.01 3.97 8.09
CA HIS A 176 9.49 2.60 8.08
C HIS A 176 10.31 1.70 7.16
N TYR A 177 10.72 0.54 7.65
CA TYR A 177 11.37 -0.45 6.82
C TYR A 177 10.34 -1.09 5.90
N CYS A 178 10.50 -0.91 4.59
CA CYS A 178 9.60 -1.53 3.63
C CYS A 178 9.96 -3.01 3.41
N PRO A 179 9.00 -3.94 3.57
CA PRO A 179 9.21 -5.32 3.17
C PRO A 179 9.20 -5.39 1.64
N GLY A 180 10.38 -5.36 1.00
CA GLY A 180 10.46 -5.46 -0.46
C GLY A 180 11.81 -5.09 -1.07
N PHE A 181 11.88 -5.27 -2.39
CA PHE A 181 13.08 -5.05 -3.20
C PHE A 181 13.47 -3.57 -3.29
N ILE A 182 12.54 -2.63 -3.14
CA ILE A 182 12.82 -1.19 -3.26
C ILE A 182 13.86 -0.75 -2.23
N SER A 183 13.71 -1.21 -0.98
CA SER A 183 14.70 -0.93 0.07
C SER A 183 16.09 -1.50 -0.24
N ALA A 184 16.16 -2.61 -1.00
CA ALA A 184 17.43 -3.19 -1.44
C ALA A 184 18.09 -2.35 -2.54
N ILE A 185 17.29 -1.76 -3.44
CA ILE A 185 17.77 -0.82 -4.46
C ILE A 185 18.37 0.42 -3.80
N ASP A 186 17.69 1.02 -2.81
CA ASP A 186 18.22 2.22 -2.15
C ASP A 186 19.52 1.93 -1.41
N ARG A 187 19.62 0.77 -0.74
CA ARG A 187 20.87 0.34 -0.08
C ARG A 187 21.99 0.09 -1.08
N LEU A 188 21.67 -0.50 -2.24
CA LEU A 188 22.65 -0.72 -3.31
C LEU A 188 23.13 0.63 -3.87
N GLU A 189 22.22 1.55 -4.14
CA GLU A 189 22.53 2.89 -4.64
C GLU A 189 23.38 3.69 -3.65
N ALA A 190 23.09 3.60 -2.35
CA ALA A 190 23.89 4.22 -1.29
C ALA A 190 25.31 3.62 -1.20
N ARG A 191 25.47 2.32 -1.45
CA ARG A 191 26.78 1.66 -1.47
C ARG A 191 27.61 2.04 -2.71
N LEU A 192 27.00 2.06 -3.88
CA LEU A 192 27.69 2.33 -5.14
C LEU A 192 28.10 3.80 -5.29
N LEU A 193 27.31 4.74 -4.76
CA LEU A 193 27.51 6.16 -4.98
C LEU A 193 28.07 6.93 -3.76
N GLY A 194 28.73 6.22 -2.84
CA GLY A 194 29.61 6.84 -1.83
C GLY A 194 28.94 7.36 -0.55
N GLY A 195 28.01 6.60 0.03
CA GLY A 195 27.52 6.82 1.41
C GLY A 195 26.53 8.00 1.59
N PRO A 196 25.73 7.99 2.66
CA PRO A 196 24.72 9.01 2.91
C PRO A 196 25.39 10.38 3.16
N ARG A 197 25.04 11.38 2.36
CA ARG A 197 25.25 12.78 2.76
C ARG A 197 24.11 13.14 3.71
N GLY A 198 24.47 13.36 4.98
CA GLY A 198 23.56 13.84 6.03
C GLY A 198 22.84 15.11 5.63
#